data_AF-A0A2E0MWY1-F1
#
_entry.id   AF-A0A2E0MWY1-F1
#
_cell.length_a   1.000
_cell.length_b   1.000
_cell.length_c   1.000
_cell.angle_alpha   90.00
_cell.angle_beta   90.00
_cell.angle_gamma   90.00
#
_symmetry.space_group_name_H-M   'P 1'
#
loop_
_entity.id
_entity.type
_entity.pdbx_description
1 polymer ?
#
loop_
_entity_poly.entity_id
_entity_poly.type
_entity_poly.pdbx_seq_one_letter_code
_entity_poly.pdbx_strand_id
1 'polypeptide(L)'
;MQPLGPSEVDADSIDVWVVSHGGVASNALCDHLQKQGLRTRPENYGLICHKQHPGESIGKPILVIHGDYLDAIRSMDRRKFLTANASKMCFGIDAPEIPLSRFINSFPDDPVGFSTFLESFKSAKQNGVDNIAFLRYPYTNQEAIEAFKTIGLEIDMDGFALRERKKKYSPRSKDVKTILEIYDNFDFKE
;
A
#
# COMPACT_ATOMS: atom_id res chain seq x y z
N MET A 1 21.16 0.82 7.18
CA MET A 1 20.32 1.32 8.29
C MET A 1 19.14 0.37 8.38
N GLN A 2 18.96 -0.37 9.48
CA GLN A 2 17.75 -1.18 9.66
C GLN A 2 16.54 -0.22 9.76
N PRO A 3 15.39 -0.52 9.12
CA PRO A 3 14.21 0.31 9.26
C PRO A 3 13.81 0.42 10.74
N LEU A 4 13.37 1.62 11.14
CA LEU A 4 12.99 1.91 12.52
C LEU A 4 11.59 1.32 12.78
N GLY A 5 11.57 0.05 13.19
CA GLY A 5 10.43 -0.65 13.78
C GLY A 5 9.55 -1.42 12.78
N PRO A 6 9.28 -2.71 13.02
CA PRO A 6 8.30 -3.47 12.25
C PRO A 6 6.87 -2.95 12.47
N SER A 7 5.96 -3.26 11.54
CA SER A 7 4.53 -2.94 11.71
C SER A 7 3.94 -3.68 12.92
N GLU A 8 3.52 -2.97 13.95
CA GLU A 8 2.78 -3.55 15.09
C GLU A 8 1.32 -3.79 14.68
N VAL A 9 1.06 -4.89 13.96
CA VAL A 9 -0.28 -5.23 13.48
C VAL A 9 -1.07 -5.89 14.60
N ASP A 10 -2.19 -5.28 15.01
CA ASP A 10 -3.15 -5.91 15.93
C ASP A 10 -3.94 -7.00 15.20
N ALA A 11 -3.40 -8.22 15.20
CA ALA A 11 -3.97 -9.36 14.48
C ALA A 11 -5.36 -9.77 14.97
N ASP A 12 -5.68 -9.57 16.26
CA ASP A 12 -6.97 -9.98 16.83
C ASP A 12 -8.13 -9.11 16.33
N SER A 13 -7.83 -7.88 15.95
CA SER A 13 -8.79 -6.94 15.38
C SER A 13 -9.18 -7.23 13.92
N ILE A 14 -8.51 -8.17 13.24
CA ILE A 14 -8.70 -8.44 11.81
C ILE A 14 -8.92 -9.93 11.47
N ASP A 15 -9.60 -10.13 10.34
CA ASP A 15 -9.76 -11.42 9.67
C ASP A 15 -8.77 -11.55 8.50
N VAL A 16 -8.49 -10.42 7.84
CA VAL A 16 -7.51 -10.28 6.75
C VAL A 16 -6.84 -8.92 6.87
N TRP A 17 -5.55 -8.83 6.60
CA TRP A 17 -4.87 -7.55 6.51
C TRP A 17 -4.85 -7.05 5.07
N VAL A 18 -5.65 -6.01 4.77
CA VAL A 18 -5.58 -5.32 3.48
C VAL A 18 -4.63 -4.13 3.60
N VAL A 19 -3.50 -4.21 2.90
CA VAL A 19 -2.44 -3.19 2.89
C VAL A 19 -2.18 -2.70 1.47
N SER A 20 -1.67 -1.48 1.32
CA SER A 20 -1.30 -0.92 0.02
C SER A 20 -0.18 0.10 0.14
N HIS A 21 0.43 0.48 -0.98
CA HIS A 21 1.40 1.60 -1.03
C HIS A 21 0.74 2.99 -1.03
N GLY A 22 -0.58 3.05 -1.11
CA GLY A 22 -1.37 4.28 -1.06
C GLY A 22 -1.77 4.82 -2.43
N GLY A 23 -2.98 5.39 -2.53
CA GLY A 23 -3.46 5.95 -3.78
C GLY A 23 -3.98 4.93 -4.81
N VAL A 24 -4.25 3.69 -4.38
CA VAL A 24 -4.81 2.57 -5.18
C VAL A 24 -6.19 2.10 -4.68
N ALA A 25 -6.97 3.03 -4.13
CA ALA A 25 -8.35 2.81 -3.70
C ALA A 25 -8.60 1.67 -2.69
N SER A 26 -7.60 1.22 -1.94
CA SER A 26 -7.72 0.15 -0.93
C SER A 26 -8.88 0.37 0.06
N ASN A 27 -9.10 1.61 0.51
CA ASN A 27 -10.20 1.94 1.43
C ASN A 27 -11.58 1.59 0.86
N ALA A 28 -11.80 1.74 -0.45
CA ALA A 28 -13.09 1.40 -1.05
C ALA A 28 -13.37 -0.10 -0.93
N LEU A 29 -12.36 -0.94 -1.13
CA LEU A 29 -12.46 -2.39 -0.96
C LEU A 29 -12.64 -2.75 0.52
N CYS A 30 -11.85 -2.18 1.41
CA CYS A 30 -12.01 -2.38 2.86
C CYS A 30 -13.41 -2.03 3.34
N ASP A 31 -13.95 -0.88 2.92
CA ASP A 31 -15.29 -0.42 3.31
C ASP A 31 -16.39 -1.34 2.74
N HIS A 32 -16.19 -1.92 1.56
CA HIS A 32 -17.11 -2.89 0.97
C HIS A 32 -17.13 -4.20 1.77
N LEU A 33 -15.94 -4.79 1.99
CA LEU A 33 -15.79 -6.06 2.71
C LEU A 33 -16.23 -5.95 4.18
N GLN A 34 -15.96 -4.83 4.83
CA GLN A 34 -16.41 -4.59 6.20
C GLN A 34 -17.94 -4.50 6.32
N LYS A 35 -18.66 -4.02 5.31
CA LYS A 35 -20.14 -4.05 5.32
C LYS A 35 -20.69 -5.47 5.26
N GLN A 36 -19.90 -6.41 4.77
CA GLN A 36 -20.23 -7.84 4.73
C GLN A 36 -19.70 -8.59 5.96
N GLY A 37 -19.12 -7.87 6.94
CA GLY A 37 -18.66 -8.46 8.20
C GLY A 37 -17.18 -8.87 8.23
N LEU A 38 -16.42 -8.66 7.15
CA LEU A 38 -14.99 -9.01 7.12
C LEU A 38 -14.13 -7.86 7.65
N ARG A 39 -13.37 -8.09 8.73
CA ARG A 39 -12.48 -7.08 9.33
C ARG A 39 -11.16 -7.02 8.57
N THR A 40 -10.97 -5.94 7.81
CA THR A 40 -9.87 -5.80 6.84
C THR A 40 -8.74 -4.87 7.26
N ARG A 41 -8.94 -4.12 8.35
CA ARG A 41 -8.05 -3.07 8.85
C ARG A 41 -7.97 -3.18 10.36
N PRO A 42 -6.76 -3.14 10.95
CA PRO A 42 -6.65 -3.17 12.39
C PRO A 42 -7.05 -1.82 13.01
N GLU A 43 -7.33 -1.82 14.31
CA GLU A 43 -7.78 -0.60 15.00
C GLU A 43 -6.76 0.54 14.88
N ASN A 44 -5.47 0.20 14.87
CA ASN A 44 -4.37 1.13 14.68
C ASN A 44 -4.02 1.42 13.19
N TYR A 45 -4.94 1.18 12.25
CA TYR A 45 -4.70 1.30 10.80
C TYR A 45 -4.00 2.59 10.39
N GLY A 46 -4.36 3.73 10.99
CA GLY A 46 -3.74 5.03 10.68
C GLY A 46 -2.24 5.10 10.95
N LEU A 47 -1.72 4.26 11.85
CA LEU A 47 -0.30 4.15 12.19
C LEU A 47 0.41 3.11 11.32
N ILE A 48 -0.26 2.02 10.97
CA ILE A 48 0.40 0.90 10.28
C ILE A 48 0.21 0.88 8.76
N CYS A 49 -0.72 1.68 8.21
CA CYS A 49 -0.95 1.72 6.78
C CYS A 49 0.32 2.16 6.04
N HIS A 50 0.59 1.54 4.89
CA HIS A 50 1.75 1.86 4.05
C HIS A 50 3.12 1.56 4.70
N LYS A 51 3.19 0.79 5.79
CA LYS A 51 4.45 0.30 6.37
C LYS A 51 4.86 -1.05 5.77
N GLN A 52 6.14 -1.36 5.86
CA GLN A 52 6.72 -2.64 5.43
C GLN A 52 6.18 -3.81 6.26
N HIS A 53 6.32 -5.02 5.73
CA HIS A 53 6.06 -6.25 6.47
C HIS A 53 6.90 -6.29 7.77
N PRO A 54 6.35 -6.74 8.92
CA PRO A 54 7.08 -6.74 10.19
C PRO A 54 8.25 -7.73 10.26
N GLY A 55 8.29 -8.72 9.37
CA GLY A 55 9.35 -9.73 9.29
C GLY A 55 9.12 -10.94 10.20
N GLU A 56 8.13 -10.86 11.09
CA GLU A 56 7.56 -11.98 11.83
C GLU A 56 6.13 -12.26 11.35
N SER A 57 5.62 -13.47 11.63
CA SER A 57 4.29 -13.86 11.18
C SER A 57 3.21 -13.09 11.93
N ILE A 58 2.27 -12.53 11.19
CA ILE A 58 1.06 -11.89 11.73
C ILE A 58 -0.01 -12.93 12.05
N GLY A 59 0.06 -14.11 11.42
CA GLY A 59 -0.91 -15.19 11.63
C GLY A 59 -2.28 -14.93 11.00
N LYS A 60 -2.37 -13.98 10.06
CA LYS A 60 -3.58 -13.62 9.31
C LYS A 60 -3.27 -13.56 7.82
N PRO A 61 -4.23 -13.91 6.93
CA PRO A 61 -4.11 -13.67 5.50
C PRO A 61 -3.82 -12.20 5.19
N ILE A 62 -2.99 -11.92 4.18
CA ILE A 62 -2.62 -10.56 3.78
C ILE A 62 -2.92 -10.36 2.30
N LEU A 63 -3.61 -9.25 1.98
CA LEU A 63 -3.77 -8.77 0.62
C LEU A 63 -2.98 -7.47 0.44
N VAL A 64 -2.02 -7.47 -0.47
CA VAL A 64 -1.22 -6.30 -0.84
C VAL A 64 -1.75 -5.72 -2.15
N ILE A 65 -2.31 -4.51 -2.10
CA ILE A 65 -2.78 -3.79 -3.29
C ILE A 65 -1.70 -2.83 -3.79
N HIS A 66 -1.31 -2.95 -5.05
CA HIS A 66 -0.26 -2.12 -5.66
C HIS A 66 -0.56 -1.76 -7.12
N GLY A 67 0.36 -1.12 -7.84
CA GLY A 67 0.13 -0.67 -9.22
C GLY A 67 -0.26 0.81 -9.35
N ASP A 68 -0.51 1.24 -10.59
CA ASP A 68 -0.85 2.60 -10.99
C ASP A 68 0.04 3.69 -10.33
N TYR A 69 1.35 3.45 -10.32
CA TYR A 69 2.32 4.17 -9.47
C TYR A 69 2.33 5.68 -9.71
N LEU A 70 2.34 6.11 -10.97
CA LEU A 70 2.37 7.54 -11.30
C LEU A 70 1.10 8.26 -10.82
N ASP A 71 -0.08 7.67 -11.04
CA ASP A 71 -1.33 8.27 -10.57
C ASP A 71 -1.55 8.10 -9.07
N ALA A 72 -0.99 7.06 -8.46
CA ALA A 72 -0.90 6.90 -7.01
C ALA A 72 -0.13 8.06 -6.38
N ILE A 73 1.08 8.36 -6.88
CA ILE A 73 1.89 9.52 -6.46
C ILE A 73 1.07 10.81 -6.58
N ARG A 74 0.46 11.06 -7.75
CA ARG A 74 -0.38 12.25 -8.00
C ARG A 74 -1.56 12.34 -7.04
N SER A 75 -2.16 11.20 -6.68
CA SER A 75 -3.31 11.14 -5.77
C SER A 75 -2.91 11.35 -4.31
N MET A 76 -1.75 10.84 -3.89
CA MET A 76 -1.19 11.09 -2.56
C MET A 76 -0.79 12.56 -2.41
N ASP A 77 -0.12 13.13 -3.41
CA ASP A 77 0.28 14.56 -3.44
C ASP A 77 -0.94 15.48 -3.32
N ARG A 78 -1.96 15.29 -4.16
CA ARG A 78 -3.20 16.07 -4.12
C ARG A 78 -3.86 16.07 -2.73
N ARG A 79 -3.77 14.96 -2.01
CA ARG A 79 -4.36 14.79 -0.67
C ARG A 79 -3.41 15.17 0.47
N LYS A 80 -2.20 15.65 0.15
CA LYS A 80 -1.12 15.98 1.11
C LYS A 80 -0.65 14.80 1.95
N PHE A 81 -0.72 13.58 1.39
CA PHE A 81 -0.25 12.36 2.05
C PHE A 81 1.07 11.82 1.49
N LEU A 82 1.60 12.38 0.39
CA LEU A 82 2.78 11.82 -0.28
C LEU A 82 4.00 11.73 0.66
N THR A 83 4.34 12.82 1.34
CA THR A 83 5.44 12.84 2.32
C THR A 83 5.21 11.88 3.47
N ALA A 84 4.01 11.87 4.06
CA ALA A 84 3.70 10.99 5.18
C ALA A 84 3.83 9.51 4.78
N ASN A 85 3.32 9.16 3.60
CA ASN A 85 3.40 7.80 3.07
C ASN A 85 4.84 7.40 2.71
N ALA A 86 5.64 8.33 2.18
CA ALA A 86 7.07 8.10 1.93
C ALA A 86 7.84 7.84 3.23
N SER A 87 7.58 8.60 4.30
CA SER A 87 8.18 8.32 5.62
C SER A 87 7.89 6.90 6.10
N LYS A 88 6.64 6.44 5.95
CA LYS A 88 6.23 5.10 6.36
C LYS A 88 6.87 3.99 5.52
N MET A 89 6.86 4.14 4.20
CA MET A 89 7.40 3.13 3.29
C MET A 89 8.93 3.06 3.34
N CYS A 90 9.63 4.20 3.33
CA CYS A 90 11.09 4.23 3.34
C CYS A 90 11.69 3.93 4.72
N PHE A 91 11.09 4.41 5.81
CA PHE A 91 11.70 4.35 7.14
C PHE A 91 10.93 3.53 8.17
N GLY A 92 9.66 3.17 7.91
CA GLY A 92 8.80 2.49 8.89
C GLY A 92 8.18 3.42 9.95
N ILE A 93 8.36 4.75 9.83
CA ILE A 93 7.98 5.70 10.89
C ILE A 93 6.81 6.60 10.49
N ASP A 94 6.01 6.97 11.48
CA ASP A 94 4.97 7.99 11.37
C ASP A 94 5.57 9.38 11.61
N ALA A 95 6.44 9.81 10.69
CA ALA A 95 7.05 11.14 10.74
C ALA A 95 6.28 12.11 9.82
N PRO A 96 5.47 13.03 10.36
CA PRO A 96 4.93 14.11 9.57
C PRO A 96 6.09 15.01 9.11
N GLU A 97 6.15 15.27 7.80
CA GLU A 97 6.87 16.42 7.22
C GLU A 97 8.39 16.29 7.00
N ILE A 98 8.90 15.11 6.64
CA ILE A 98 10.21 15.04 5.98
C ILE A 98 10.08 15.63 4.56
N PRO A 99 10.84 16.67 4.17
CA PRO A 99 10.74 17.23 2.83
C PRO A 99 11.03 16.19 1.73
N LEU A 100 10.28 16.22 0.62
CA LEU A 100 10.46 15.29 -0.50
C LEU A 100 11.90 15.32 -1.04
N SER A 101 12.53 16.50 -1.09
CA SER A 101 13.94 16.66 -1.44
C SER A 101 14.89 15.80 -0.60
N ARG A 102 14.59 15.53 0.68
CA ARG A 102 15.40 14.61 1.49
C ARG A 102 15.26 13.17 1.01
N PHE A 103 14.04 12.73 0.71
CA PHE A 103 13.85 11.38 0.17
C PHE A 103 14.51 11.20 -1.19
N ILE A 104 14.41 12.19 -2.09
CA ILE A 104 15.10 12.17 -3.39
C ILE A 104 16.62 12.01 -3.22
N ASN A 105 17.21 12.68 -2.23
CA ASN A 105 18.65 12.58 -1.97
C ASN A 105 19.05 11.29 -1.26
N SER A 106 18.22 10.78 -0.33
CA SER A 106 18.52 9.60 0.47
C SER A 106 18.18 8.28 -0.24
N PHE A 107 17.18 8.29 -1.13
CA PHE A 107 16.67 7.15 -1.88
C PHE A 107 16.46 7.54 -3.35
N PRO A 108 17.54 7.75 -4.12
CA PRO A 108 17.46 8.29 -5.48
C PRO A 108 16.63 7.43 -6.43
N ASP A 109 16.58 6.11 -6.22
CA ASP A 109 15.86 5.17 -7.09
C ASP A 109 14.45 4.81 -6.57
N ASP A 110 14.16 5.08 -5.30
CA ASP A 110 12.88 4.73 -4.66
C ASP A 110 12.44 5.79 -3.61
N PRO A 111 12.32 7.09 -3.99
CA PRO A 111 12.09 8.17 -3.04
C PRO A 111 10.71 8.16 -2.37
N VAL A 112 9.78 7.35 -2.86
CA VAL A 112 8.48 7.12 -2.22
C VAL A 112 8.48 5.83 -1.41
N GLY A 113 9.41 4.91 -1.67
CA GLY A 113 9.52 3.64 -0.95
C GLY A 113 8.65 2.52 -1.51
N PHE A 114 8.13 2.64 -2.74
CA PHE A 114 7.31 1.60 -3.37
C PHE A 114 8.05 0.27 -3.50
N SER A 115 9.30 0.29 -3.97
CA SER A 115 10.11 -0.92 -4.11
C SER A 115 10.34 -1.55 -2.74
N THR A 116 10.81 -0.74 -1.79
CA THR A 116 11.11 -1.18 -0.42
C THR A 116 9.89 -1.79 0.26
N PHE A 117 8.73 -1.14 0.15
CA PHE A 117 7.46 -1.64 0.67
C PHE A 117 7.07 -2.99 0.03
N LEU A 118 7.03 -3.08 -1.30
CA LEU A 118 6.55 -4.27 -1.99
C LEU A 118 7.48 -5.48 -1.83
N GLU A 119 8.79 -5.26 -1.88
CA GLU A 119 9.79 -6.30 -1.67
C GLU A 119 9.73 -6.88 -0.25
N SER A 120 9.36 -6.09 0.76
CA SER A 120 9.19 -6.61 2.13
C SER A 120 8.10 -7.68 2.22
N PHE A 121 6.95 -7.46 1.56
CA PHE A 121 5.85 -8.44 1.50
C PHE A 121 6.18 -9.60 0.57
N LYS A 122 6.86 -9.35 -0.54
CA LYS A 122 7.27 -10.42 -1.46
C LYS A 122 8.25 -11.38 -0.80
N SER A 123 9.21 -10.84 -0.07
CA SER A 123 10.15 -11.63 0.73
C SER A 123 9.43 -12.48 1.78
N ALA A 124 8.49 -11.88 2.53
CA ALA A 124 7.68 -12.61 3.51
C ALA A 124 6.88 -13.76 2.87
N LYS A 125 6.29 -13.53 1.69
CA LYS A 125 5.58 -14.56 0.91
C LYS A 125 6.51 -15.68 0.47
N GLN A 126 7.64 -15.35 -0.13
CA GLN A 126 8.60 -16.33 -0.68
C GLN A 126 9.24 -17.18 0.43
N ASN A 127 9.44 -16.60 1.61
CA ASN A 127 9.98 -17.28 2.78
C ASN A 127 8.90 -18.02 3.59
N GLY A 128 7.63 -17.95 3.19
CA GLY A 128 6.52 -18.62 3.89
C GLY A 128 6.23 -18.05 5.28
N VAL A 129 6.56 -16.78 5.53
CA VAL A 129 6.30 -16.11 6.83
C VAL A 129 4.81 -15.88 7.03
N ASP A 130 4.11 -15.42 6.00
CA ASP A 130 2.66 -15.22 6.00
C ASP A 130 2.04 -15.62 4.66
N ASN A 131 0.72 -15.82 4.67
CA ASN A 131 -0.06 -16.13 3.46
C ASN A 131 -0.47 -14.84 2.73
N ILE A 132 0.19 -14.53 1.62
CA ILE A 132 0.12 -13.21 0.97
C ILE A 132 -0.33 -13.31 -0.50
N ALA A 133 -1.36 -12.56 -0.84
CA ALA A 133 -1.77 -12.27 -2.21
C ALA A 133 -1.39 -10.85 -2.62
N PHE A 134 -1.07 -10.68 -3.90
CA PHE A 134 -0.88 -9.38 -4.52
C PHE A 134 -2.08 -9.12 -5.45
N LEU A 135 -2.57 -7.88 -5.45
CA LEU A 135 -3.64 -7.42 -6.32
C LEU A 135 -3.23 -6.11 -6.99
N ARG A 136 -3.08 -6.17 -8.32
CA ARG A 136 -2.64 -5.03 -9.11
C ARG A 136 -3.81 -4.12 -9.49
N TYR A 137 -3.74 -2.86 -9.06
CA TYR A 137 -4.69 -1.79 -9.39
C TYR A 137 -4.35 -1.15 -10.75
N PRO A 138 -5.37 -0.78 -11.56
CA PRO A 138 -6.79 -1.08 -11.35
C PRO A 138 -7.08 -2.57 -11.58
N TYR A 139 -8.05 -3.11 -10.83
CA TYR A 139 -8.48 -4.50 -10.90
C TYR A 139 -9.98 -4.61 -11.14
N THR A 140 -10.41 -5.74 -11.66
CA THR A 140 -11.79 -6.19 -11.80
C THR A 140 -12.24 -6.93 -10.54
N ASN A 141 -13.56 -7.08 -10.37
CA ASN A 141 -14.12 -7.85 -9.25
C ASN A 141 -13.63 -9.31 -9.28
N GLN A 142 -13.46 -9.88 -10.47
CA GLN A 142 -12.95 -11.23 -10.64
C GLN A 142 -11.50 -11.38 -10.17
N GLU A 143 -10.62 -10.45 -10.55
CA GLU A 143 -9.20 -10.46 -10.09
C GLU A 143 -9.11 -10.32 -8.56
N ALA A 144 -9.98 -9.51 -7.95
CA ALA A 144 -10.05 -9.43 -6.49
C ALA A 144 -10.48 -10.76 -5.87
N ILE A 145 -11.56 -11.38 -6.36
CA ILE A 145 -12.03 -12.69 -5.88
C ILE A 145 -10.91 -13.74 -5.99
N GLU A 146 -10.21 -13.78 -7.12
CA GLU A 146 -9.10 -14.72 -7.34
C GLU A 146 -7.95 -14.48 -6.36
N ALA A 147 -7.56 -13.22 -6.14
CA ALA A 147 -6.53 -12.87 -5.16
C ALA A 147 -6.90 -13.34 -3.74
N PHE A 148 -8.13 -13.07 -3.28
CA PHE A 148 -8.59 -13.54 -1.97
C PHE A 148 -8.65 -15.08 -1.87
N LYS A 149 -9.05 -15.75 -2.94
CA LYS A 149 -9.08 -17.22 -2.98
C LYS A 149 -7.69 -17.82 -2.79
N THR A 150 -6.63 -17.22 -3.33
CA THR A 150 -5.24 -17.69 -3.12
C THR A 150 -4.80 -17.63 -1.67
N ILE A 151 -5.40 -16.75 -0.86
CA ILE A 151 -5.13 -16.64 0.58
C ILE A 151 -6.20 -17.32 1.44
N GLY A 152 -7.03 -18.17 0.84
CA GLY A 152 -8.01 -19.01 1.55
C GLY A 152 -9.26 -18.27 2.01
N LEU A 153 -9.60 -17.13 1.39
CA LEU A 153 -10.78 -16.35 1.73
C LEU A 153 -11.74 -16.27 0.55
N GLU A 154 -13.02 -16.48 0.83
CA GLU A 154 -14.11 -16.22 -0.10
C GLU A 154 -14.71 -14.85 0.23
N ILE A 155 -14.89 -14.02 -0.79
CA ILE A 155 -15.44 -12.67 -0.66
C ILE A 155 -16.58 -12.47 -1.66
N ASP A 156 -17.51 -11.59 -1.30
CA ASP A 156 -18.60 -11.17 -2.16
C ASP A 156 -18.30 -9.79 -2.75
N MET A 157 -18.21 -9.68 -4.07
CA MET A 157 -17.96 -8.42 -4.77
C MET A 157 -19.21 -7.86 -5.45
N ASP A 158 -20.39 -8.41 -5.17
CA ASP A 158 -21.65 -7.92 -5.72
C ASP A 158 -21.90 -6.48 -5.27
N GLY A 159 -22.21 -5.63 -6.26
CA GLY A 159 -22.40 -4.19 -6.03
C GLY A 159 -21.12 -3.39 -5.76
N PHE A 160 -19.93 -4.01 -5.73
CA PHE A 160 -18.68 -3.29 -5.69
C PHE A 160 -18.34 -2.67 -7.05
N ALA A 161 -17.96 -1.40 -7.04
CA ALA A 161 -17.42 -0.72 -8.20
C ALA A 161 -16.26 0.20 -7.80
N LEU A 162 -15.12 0.05 -8.48
CA LEU A 162 -14.02 1.00 -8.36
C LEU A 162 -14.47 2.36 -8.90
N ARG A 163 -14.39 3.37 -8.03
CA ARG A 163 -14.71 4.75 -8.41
C ARG A 163 -13.60 5.32 -9.28
N GLU A 164 -13.99 6.08 -10.30
CA GLU A 164 -13.02 6.83 -11.09
C GLU A 164 -12.21 7.79 -10.23
N ARG A 165 -10.91 7.88 -10.53
CA ARG A 165 -10.00 8.78 -9.85
C ARG A 165 -10.39 10.22 -10.15
N LYS A 166 -10.62 11.02 -9.10
CA LYS A 166 -10.82 12.48 -9.25
C LYS A 166 -9.64 13.08 -10.02
N LYS A 167 -9.91 13.78 -11.12
CA LYS A 167 -8.90 14.56 -11.85
C LYS A 167 -8.91 15.97 -11.28
N LYS A 168 -7.82 16.40 -10.64
CA LYS A 168 -7.63 17.81 -10.26
C LYS A 168 -6.32 18.27 -10.85
N TYR A 169 -6.37 19.29 -11.69
CA TYR A 169 -5.20 19.99 -12.17
C TYR A 169 -4.75 20.95 -11.08
N SER A 170 -3.64 20.63 -10.43
CA SER A 170 -2.90 21.55 -9.57
C SER A 170 -1.46 21.64 -10.06
N PRO A 171 -0.82 22.82 -9.97
CA PRO A 171 0.61 22.93 -10.20
C PRO A 171 1.36 21.95 -9.29
N ARG A 172 2.27 21.17 -9.85
CA ARG A 172 3.13 20.24 -9.11
C ARG A 172 4.43 20.92 -8.75
N SER A 173 4.93 20.65 -7.54
CA SER A 173 6.26 21.11 -7.11
C SER A 173 7.36 20.47 -7.97
N LYS A 174 8.57 21.04 -7.92
CA LYS A 174 9.74 20.47 -8.60
C LYS A 174 10.02 19.04 -8.13
N ASP A 175 10.00 18.84 -6.81
CA ASP A 175 10.25 17.52 -6.20
C ASP A 175 9.27 16.46 -6.68
N VAL A 176 7.97 16.78 -6.77
CA VAL A 176 6.96 15.83 -7.27
C VAL A 176 7.19 15.49 -8.74
N LYS A 177 7.63 16.45 -9.57
CA LYS A 177 7.98 16.17 -10.97
C LYS A 177 9.18 15.22 -11.07
N THR A 178 10.23 15.48 -10.29
CA THR A 178 11.41 14.61 -10.22
C THR A 178 11.04 13.19 -9.76
N ILE A 179 10.18 13.06 -8.74
CA ILE A 179 9.69 11.75 -8.30
C ILE A 179 8.94 11.04 -9.43
N LEU A 180 8.06 11.74 -10.16
CA LEU A 180 7.34 11.14 -11.28
C LEU A 180 8.28 10.67 -12.40
N GLU A 181 9.36 11.40 -12.67
CA GLU A 181 10.39 11.00 -13.63
C GLU A 181 11.15 9.74 -13.17
N ILE A 182 11.49 9.65 -11.89
CA ILE A 182 12.15 8.46 -11.31
C ILE A 182 11.27 7.21 -11.46
N TYR A 183 9.97 7.34 -11.22
CA TYR A 183 9.02 6.21 -11.30
C TYR A 183 8.41 5.98 -12.69
N ASP A 184 8.85 6.68 -13.74
CA ASP A 184 8.20 6.63 -15.07
C ASP A 184 8.18 5.20 -15.65
N ASN A 185 9.26 4.44 -15.39
CA ASN A 185 9.40 3.05 -15.84
C ASN A 185 9.31 2.04 -14.70
N PHE A 186 8.87 2.47 -13.51
CA PHE A 186 8.76 1.56 -12.37
C PHE A 186 7.60 0.59 -12.57
N ASP A 187 7.93 -0.69 -12.56
CA ASP A 187 6.95 -1.77 -12.64
C ASP A 187 7.38 -2.94 -11.75
N PHE A 188 6.72 -3.06 -10.59
CA PHE A 188 6.95 -4.18 -9.68
C PHE A 188 6.50 -5.51 -10.30
N LYS A 189 7.34 -6.54 -10.15
CA LYS A 189 7.06 -7.92 -10.56
C LYS A 189 6.81 -8.76 -9.32
N GLU A 190 5.58 -9.23 -9.18
CA GLU A 190 5.11 -10.09 -8.07
C GLU A 190 5.89 -11.41 -7.97
#